data_AF-A0A931FHP4-F1
#
_entry.id   AF-A0A931FHP4-F1
#
_cell.length_a   1.000
_cell.length_b   1.000
_cell.length_c   1.000
_cell.angle_alpha   90.00
_cell.angle_beta   90.00
_cell.angle_gamma   90.00
#
_symmetry.space_group_name_H-M   'P 1'
#
loop_
_entity.id
_entity.type
_entity.pdbx_description
1 polymer ?
#
loop_
_entity_poly.entity_id
_entity_poly.type
_entity_poly.pdbx_seq_one_letter_code
_entity_poly.pdbx_strand_id
1 'polypeptide(L)'
;MPSQTASRRAPSAPARAQAAPPAQNAPGDVTVRIRPRPGLLGPVRLSQLIVVEAVAAAVLIGWVHGRIALIVGGAIGVLLLIAALLRFGGLPLGDSMRARAALKNRTRRAASAPQGPDVDPALAPVLECEPALRVVQHTIEADGVGTVRRDRREIGMVGDGTFLSAVIQIEAPDRPLRPVPGTVSLPLDLLAEGLRADDVVVDSVQLVQYAQPAPAPHLPEQALASRAYRELPHGATTPGLRMTWVSVRLDPELCRSAVAARGGGELGARKALQRAVDQLASRLSATGLRATVLDAAQVTSAIATATCPNPVTTTQGRGANAGQAAAAGAVARRTAETAKAWRCDDRWHRTYWVGQWPHLGPQTTPELVNLLTGTPVLGSSFALTLRQAGTGAVALSGHIRVIARGESELTAAARQLETRARSAGAGLVRLELEQVPGVLATLPLGGTR
;
A
#
# COMPACT_ATOMS: atom_id res chain seq x y z
N MET A 1 -74.56 37.54 -5.11
CA MET A 1 -73.91 38.79 -5.55
C MET A 1 -73.72 39.70 -4.34
N PRO A 2 -72.61 40.43 -4.21
CA PRO A 2 -71.43 39.92 -3.49
C PRO A 2 -71.12 40.66 -2.17
N SER A 3 -70.42 39.96 -1.29
CA SER A 3 -69.79 40.47 -0.07
C SER A 3 -68.41 41.05 -0.39
N GLN A 4 -68.11 42.27 0.06
CA GLN A 4 -66.75 42.77 0.25
C GLN A 4 -66.65 43.45 1.61
N THR A 5 -65.87 42.86 2.50
CA THR A 5 -65.46 43.40 3.80
C THR A 5 -64.00 43.86 3.70
N ALA A 6 -63.77 45.16 3.82
CA ALA A 6 -62.44 45.73 4.00
C ALA A 6 -62.17 45.90 5.50
N SER A 7 -61.19 45.16 6.03
CA SER A 7 -60.71 45.30 7.42
C SER A 7 -59.34 45.96 7.45
N ARG A 8 -59.22 46.92 8.36
CA ARG A 8 -58.12 47.87 8.56
C ARG A 8 -56.91 47.17 9.20
N ARG A 9 -55.73 47.45 8.66
CA ARG A 9 -54.42 46.90 9.04
C ARG A 9 -53.89 47.56 10.33
N ALA A 10 -53.52 46.76 11.32
CA ALA A 10 -52.71 47.17 12.48
C ALA A 10 -51.20 47.07 12.14
N PRO A 11 -50.31 47.85 12.81
CA PRO A 11 -48.88 47.85 12.50
C PRO A 11 -48.13 46.72 13.21
N SER A 12 -47.28 46.02 12.47
CA SER A 12 -46.44 44.90 12.91
C SER A 12 -45.16 45.40 13.60
N ALA A 13 -44.82 44.81 14.75
CA ALA A 13 -43.56 44.99 15.46
C ALA A 13 -42.35 44.43 14.66
N PRO A 14 -41.12 44.94 14.88
CA PRO A 14 -39.95 44.51 14.12
C PRO A 14 -39.50 43.10 14.53
N ALA A 15 -39.31 42.25 13.52
CA ALA A 15 -38.84 40.88 13.67
C ALA A 15 -37.37 40.85 14.12
N ARG A 16 -37.12 40.10 15.19
CA ARG A 16 -35.81 39.72 15.71
C ARG A 16 -35.08 38.89 14.65
N ALA A 17 -33.99 39.40 14.10
CA ALA A 17 -33.15 38.68 13.16
C ALA A 17 -32.63 37.38 13.80
N GLN A 18 -33.13 36.25 13.33
CA GLN A 18 -32.58 34.93 13.66
C GLN A 18 -31.25 34.79 12.92
N ALA A 19 -30.18 34.64 13.68
CA ALA A 19 -28.85 34.35 13.16
C ALA A 19 -28.89 33.03 12.38
N ALA A 20 -28.46 33.10 11.11
CA ALA A 20 -28.28 31.93 10.27
C ALA A 20 -27.26 30.97 10.92
N PRO A 21 -27.47 29.64 10.87
CA PRO A 21 -26.46 28.70 11.31
C PRO A 21 -25.17 28.89 10.51
N PRO A 22 -23.99 28.68 11.12
CA PRO A 22 -22.72 28.87 10.43
C PRO A 22 -22.68 27.96 9.21
N ALA A 23 -22.31 28.55 8.06
CA ALA A 23 -22.11 27.84 6.81
C ALA A 23 -21.19 26.64 7.06
N GLN A 24 -21.70 25.44 6.76
CA GLN A 24 -20.90 24.23 6.74
C GLN A 24 -19.78 24.44 5.72
N ASN A 25 -18.54 24.40 6.19
CA ASN A 25 -17.35 24.46 5.35
C ASN A 25 -17.48 23.39 4.26
N ALA A 26 -17.40 23.82 3.00
CA ALA A 26 -17.16 22.92 1.88
C ALA A 26 -15.94 22.04 2.19
N PRO A 27 -15.92 20.75 1.77
CA PRO A 27 -14.79 19.87 2.03
C PRO A 27 -13.52 20.53 1.48
N GLY A 28 -12.65 20.94 2.40
CA GLY A 28 -11.51 21.80 2.11
C GLY A 28 -10.51 21.10 1.21
N ASP A 29 -9.92 21.88 0.31
CA ASP A 29 -8.84 21.46 -0.57
C ASP A 29 -7.70 20.85 0.26
N VAL A 30 -7.43 19.55 0.09
CA VAL A 30 -6.34 18.87 0.78
C VAL A 30 -5.04 19.24 0.08
N THR A 31 -4.25 20.12 0.70
CA THR A 31 -2.93 20.50 0.18
C THR A 31 -1.93 19.36 0.40
N VAL A 32 -1.76 18.53 -0.63
CA VAL A 32 -0.80 17.41 -0.61
C VAL A 32 0.61 17.96 -0.73
N ARG A 33 1.39 17.92 0.35
CA ARG A 33 2.82 18.23 0.32
C ARG A 33 3.63 16.97 0.08
N ILE A 34 4.44 16.97 -0.96
CA ILE A 34 5.34 15.86 -1.28
C ILE A 34 6.41 15.77 -0.19
N ARG A 35 6.46 14.63 0.52
CA ARG A 35 7.62 14.27 1.34
C ARG A 35 8.60 13.44 0.51
N PRO A 36 9.91 13.73 0.60
CA PRO A 36 10.91 12.87 -0.02
C PRO A 36 10.81 11.46 0.59
N ARG A 37 10.99 10.47 -0.28
CA ARG A 37 10.81 9.06 0.04
C ARG A 37 11.72 8.60 1.20
N PRO A 38 11.21 7.87 2.20
CA PRO A 38 12.06 7.12 3.12
C PRO A 38 12.81 6.03 2.34
N GLY A 39 14.15 6.02 2.39
CA GLY A 39 14.98 5.01 1.74
C GLY A 39 15.64 5.42 0.41
N LEU A 40 15.10 6.42 -0.30
CA LEU A 40 15.86 7.18 -1.29
C LEU A 40 16.14 8.56 -0.71
N LEU A 41 17.31 8.70 -0.13
CA LEU A 41 17.79 9.91 0.52
C LEU A 41 17.65 11.12 -0.41
N GLY A 42 16.68 11.98 -0.11
CA GLY A 42 16.86 13.41 -0.32
C GLY A 42 17.62 14.01 0.89
N PRO A 43 18.48 15.03 0.72
CA PRO A 43 19.14 15.49 -0.49
C PRO A 43 20.58 14.94 -0.54
N VAL A 44 20.95 14.37 -1.69
CA VAL A 44 22.34 14.13 -2.14
C VAL A 44 23.19 15.42 -2.18
N ARG A 45 22.68 16.55 -1.69
CA ARG A 45 23.39 17.82 -1.61
C ARG A 45 24.51 17.77 -0.58
N LEU A 46 24.39 17.07 0.55
CA LEU A 46 25.44 17.12 1.58
C LEU A 46 26.70 16.36 1.16
N SER A 47 26.56 15.14 0.65
CA SER A 47 27.72 14.37 0.16
C SER A 47 28.36 15.00 -1.07
N GLN A 48 27.56 15.56 -1.97
CA GLN A 48 28.06 16.32 -3.13
C GLN A 48 28.76 17.60 -2.69
N LEU A 49 28.22 18.31 -1.69
CA LEU A 49 28.86 19.51 -1.13
C LEU A 49 30.20 19.15 -0.48
N ILE A 50 30.27 18.07 0.30
CA ILE A 50 31.51 17.58 0.91
C ILE A 50 32.55 17.21 -0.15
N VAL A 51 32.14 16.54 -1.24
CA VAL A 51 33.07 16.22 -2.34
C VAL A 51 33.55 17.49 -3.04
N VAL A 52 32.66 18.44 -3.33
CA VAL A 52 33.03 19.72 -3.93
C VAL A 52 33.98 20.51 -3.03
N GLU A 53 33.72 20.54 -1.72
CA GLU A 53 34.55 21.19 -0.71
C GLU A 53 35.93 20.51 -0.58
N ALA A 54 35.96 19.17 -0.57
CA ALA A 54 37.21 18.41 -0.54
C ALA A 54 38.05 18.62 -1.82
N VAL A 55 37.40 18.72 -2.99
CA VAL A 55 38.07 19.04 -4.26
C VAL A 55 38.63 20.47 -4.22
N ALA A 56 37.86 21.43 -3.74
CA ALA A 56 38.33 22.82 -3.59
C ALA A 56 39.52 22.90 -2.62
N ALA A 57 39.45 22.21 -1.47
CA ALA A 57 40.55 22.13 -0.51
C ALA A 57 41.81 21.48 -1.13
N ALA A 58 41.66 20.39 -1.87
CA ALA A 58 42.78 19.71 -2.54
C ALA A 58 43.44 20.61 -3.60
N VAL A 59 42.66 21.37 -4.37
CA VAL A 59 43.17 22.34 -5.34
C VAL A 59 43.94 23.48 -4.65
N LEU A 60 43.42 24.00 -3.53
CA LEU A 60 44.09 25.02 -2.73
C LEU A 60 45.43 24.53 -2.15
N ILE A 61 45.46 23.30 -1.62
CA ILE A 61 46.70 22.69 -1.10
C ILE A 61 47.71 22.48 -2.23
N GLY A 62 47.25 22.00 -3.40
CA GLY A 62 48.08 21.81 -4.58
C GLY A 62 48.66 23.12 -5.12
N TRP A 63 47.92 24.22 -5.03
CA TRP A 63 48.40 25.55 -5.43
C TRP A 63 49.59 26.02 -4.57
N VAL A 64 49.57 25.71 -3.26
CA VAL A 64 50.65 26.09 -2.32
C VAL A 64 51.92 25.25 -2.51
N HIS A 65 51.81 23.97 -2.93
CA HIS A 65 52.94 23.03 -2.96
C HIS A 65 53.61 22.86 -4.35
N GLY A 66 53.15 23.59 -5.37
CA GLY A 66 53.78 23.65 -6.69
C GLY A 66 53.03 22.93 -7.82
N ARG A 67 53.50 23.16 -9.05
CA ARG A 67 52.78 22.81 -10.30
C ARG A 67 52.41 21.33 -10.42
N ILE A 68 53.29 20.42 -9.98
CA ILE A 68 53.05 18.97 -10.07
C ILE A 68 51.92 18.54 -9.11
N ALA A 69 51.92 19.05 -7.87
CA ALA A 69 50.88 18.76 -6.89
C ALA A 69 49.51 19.29 -7.34
N LEU A 70 49.48 20.46 -7.98
CA LEU A 70 48.27 21.02 -8.58
C LEU A 70 47.71 20.14 -9.70
N ILE A 71 48.57 19.62 -10.60
CA ILE A 71 48.14 18.74 -11.71
C ILE A 71 47.56 17.43 -11.17
N VAL A 72 48.26 16.77 -10.23
CA VAL A 72 47.82 15.49 -9.66
C VAL A 72 46.56 15.67 -8.82
N GLY A 73 46.54 16.67 -7.94
CA GLY A 73 45.37 16.99 -7.10
C GLY A 73 44.17 17.42 -7.93
N GLY A 74 44.38 18.22 -8.98
CA GLY A 74 43.35 18.60 -9.94
C GLY A 74 42.78 17.40 -10.70
N ALA A 75 43.64 16.49 -11.19
CA ALA A 75 43.19 15.28 -11.89
C ALA A 75 42.34 14.37 -10.98
N ILE A 76 42.79 14.13 -9.73
CA ILE A 76 42.03 13.37 -8.74
C ILE A 76 40.71 14.08 -8.41
N GLY A 77 40.75 15.40 -8.24
CA GLY A 77 39.57 16.21 -7.94
C GLY A 77 38.53 16.18 -9.06
N VAL A 78 38.96 16.28 -10.31
CA VAL A 78 38.09 16.11 -11.49
C VAL A 78 37.51 14.71 -11.54
N LEU A 79 38.30 13.67 -11.25
CA LEU A 79 37.82 12.29 -11.24
C LEU A 79 36.76 12.06 -10.15
N LEU A 80 36.96 12.62 -8.95
CA LEU A 80 35.99 12.59 -7.86
C LEU A 80 34.72 13.37 -8.19
N LEU A 81 34.85 14.53 -8.84
CA LEU A 81 33.72 15.33 -9.30
C LEU A 81 32.92 14.58 -10.36
N ILE A 82 33.59 13.94 -11.33
CA ILE A 82 32.98 13.07 -12.32
C ILE A 82 32.24 11.93 -11.61
N ALA A 83 32.87 11.22 -10.66
CA ALA A 83 32.21 10.15 -9.91
C ALA A 83 30.99 10.62 -9.10
N ALA A 84 31.03 11.86 -8.56
CA ALA A 84 29.93 12.46 -7.80
C ALA A 84 28.77 12.97 -8.69
N LEU A 85 29.08 13.38 -9.92
CA LEU A 85 28.12 13.90 -10.90
C LEU A 85 27.56 12.81 -11.82
N LEU A 86 28.29 11.72 -12.04
CA LEU A 86 27.84 10.59 -12.85
C LEU A 86 26.66 9.91 -12.15
N ARG A 87 25.52 9.94 -12.84
CA ARG A 87 24.29 9.26 -12.41
C ARG A 87 24.12 8.00 -13.24
N PHE A 88 24.33 6.84 -12.62
CA PHE A 88 24.03 5.56 -13.26
C PHE A 88 22.56 5.22 -12.99
N GLY A 89 21.75 5.11 -14.06
CA GLY A 89 20.33 4.77 -13.93
C GLY A 89 19.50 5.82 -13.17
N GLY A 90 19.93 7.09 -13.17
CA GLY A 90 19.25 8.18 -12.46
C GLY A 90 19.63 8.35 -10.99
N LEU A 91 20.47 7.45 -10.45
CA LEU A 91 20.97 7.52 -9.07
C LEU A 91 22.46 7.87 -9.02
N PRO A 92 22.92 8.62 -8.01
CA PRO A 92 24.35 8.79 -7.77
C PRO A 92 25.00 7.43 -7.45
N LEU A 93 26.30 7.32 -7.70
CA LEU A 93 27.04 6.05 -7.59
C LEU A 93 26.92 5.41 -6.20
N GLY A 94 27.00 6.21 -5.13
CA GLY A 94 26.87 5.73 -3.75
C GLY A 94 25.51 5.10 -3.45
N ASP A 95 24.42 5.73 -3.88
CA ASP A 95 23.07 5.19 -3.68
C ASP A 95 22.85 3.94 -4.51
N SER A 96 23.41 3.89 -5.72
CA SER A 96 23.40 2.69 -6.57
C SER A 96 24.12 1.51 -5.93
N MET A 97 25.27 1.74 -5.27
CA MET A 97 25.99 0.70 -4.54
C MET A 97 25.21 0.21 -3.32
N ARG A 98 24.62 1.12 -2.54
CA ARG A 98 23.77 0.78 -1.39
C ARG A 98 22.55 -0.01 -1.80
N ALA A 99 21.86 0.40 -2.87
CA ALA A 99 20.69 -0.32 -3.39
C ALA A 99 21.05 -1.74 -3.84
N ARG A 100 22.18 -1.92 -4.53
CA ARG A 100 22.68 -3.27 -4.91
C ARG A 100 23.08 -4.11 -3.69
N ALA A 101 23.74 -3.52 -2.70
CA ALA A 101 24.09 -4.22 -1.46
C ALA A 101 22.82 -4.62 -0.69
N ALA A 102 21.81 -3.75 -0.61
CA ALA A 102 20.52 -4.04 -0.01
C ALA A 102 19.80 -5.19 -0.73
N LEU A 103 19.80 -5.20 -2.07
CA LEU A 103 19.29 -6.32 -2.87
C LEU A 103 20.01 -7.62 -2.52
N LYS A 104 21.35 -7.63 -2.54
CA LYS A 104 22.15 -8.81 -2.18
C LYS A 104 21.85 -9.30 -0.77
N ASN A 105 21.69 -8.40 0.19
CA ASN A 105 21.33 -8.72 1.57
C ASN A 105 19.93 -9.33 1.66
N ARG A 106 18.95 -8.82 0.91
CA ARG A 106 17.61 -9.43 0.82
C ARG A 106 17.65 -10.82 0.19
N THR A 107 18.38 -11.00 -0.91
CA THR A 107 18.54 -12.32 -1.55
C THR A 107 19.17 -13.36 -0.60
N ARG A 108 20.10 -12.91 0.25
CA ARG A 108 20.70 -13.73 1.32
C ARG A 108 19.71 -14.02 2.45
N ARG A 109 18.98 -13.02 2.95
CA ARG A 109 17.94 -13.21 3.98
C ARG A 109 16.81 -14.12 3.50
N ALA A 110 16.46 -14.07 2.22
CA ALA A 110 15.50 -15.01 1.64
C ALA A 110 15.95 -16.49 1.73
N ALA A 111 17.24 -16.77 1.97
CA ALA A 111 17.72 -18.13 2.20
C ALA A 111 17.39 -18.65 3.61
N SER A 112 17.10 -17.77 4.59
CA SER A 112 16.68 -18.16 5.94
C SER A 112 15.16 -18.24 6.08
N ALA A 113 14.42 -18.25 4.96
CA ALA A 113 12.98 -18.42 4.97
C ALA A 113 12.61 -19.77 5.61
N PRO A 114 11.55 -19.84 6.44
CA PRO A 114 11.04 -21.11 6.94
C PRO A 114 10.76 -22.08 5.78
N GLN A 115 11.27 -23.31 5.90
CA GLN A 115 11.05 -24.40 4.94
C GLN A 115 10.52 -25.62 5.70
N GLY A 116 9.70 -26.42 5.03
CA GLY A 116 9.19 -27.67 5.59
C GLY A 116 7.69 -27.85 5.38
N PRO A 117 7.15 -29.00 5.79
CA PRO A 117 5.75 -29.35 5.61
C PRO A 117 4.79 -28.46 6.43
N ASP A 118 5.27 -27.84 7.50
CA ASP A 118 4.45 -26.99 8.40
C ASP A 118 4.21 -25.58 7.86
N VAL A 119 4.87 -25.21 6.75
CA VAL A 119 4.72 -23.89 6.13
C VAL A 119 3.55 -23.94 5.14
N ASP A 120 2.52 -23.11 5.34
CA ASP A 120 1.42 -23.01 4.37
C ASP A 120 1.99 -22.59 3.00
N PRO A 121 1.82 -23.40 1.94
CA PRO A 121 2.24 -23.07 0.59
C PRO A 121 1.71 -21.73 0.08
N ALA A 122 0.57 -21.25 0.60
CA ALA A 122 0.02 -19.95 0.25
C ALA A 122 0.82 -18.77 0.81
N LEU A 123 1.51 -18.95 1.94
CA LEU A 123 2.37 -17.94 2.57
C LEU A 123 3.84 -18.06 2.19
N ALA A 124 4.28 -19.23 1.68
CA ALA A 124 5.68 -19.48 1.34
C ALA A 124 6.34 -18.34 0.52
N PRO A 125 5.73 -17.79 -0.55
CA PRO A 125 6.35 -16.68 -1.29
C PRO A 125 6.57 -15.40 -0.46
N VAL A 126 5.68 -15.12 0.50
CA VAL A 126 5.80 -13.96 1.37
C VAL A 126 6.84 -14.20 2.46
N LEU A 127 6.92 -15.42 2.98
CA LEU A 127 7.94 -15.81 3.96
C LEU A 127 9.36 -15.84 3.37
N GLU A 128 9.49 -16.11 2.06
CA GLU A 128 10.75 -15.92 1.34
C GLU A 128 11.16 -14.44 1.24
N CYS A 129 10.20 -13.51 1.28
CA CYS A 129 10.43 -12.07 1.23
C CYS A 129 10.68 -11.47 2.63
N GLU A 130 9.88 -11.89 3.63
CA GLU A 130 9.99 -11.50 5.03
C GLU A 130 9.92 -12.76 5.93
N PRO A 131 11.09 -13.37 6.22
CA PRO A 131 11.17 -14.60 7.02
C PRO A 131 10.66 -14.47 8.46
N ALA A 132 10.54 -13.26 9.01
CA ALA A 132 10.04 -13.05 10.35
C ALA A 132 8.51 -12.96 10.43
N LEU A 133 7.80 -12.86 9.28
CA LEU A 133 6.36 -12.67 9.25
C LEU A 133 5.59 -13.89 9.79
N ARG A 134 4.67 -13.67 10.73
CA ARG A 134 3.81 -14.71 11.30
C ARG A 134 2.36 -14.22 11.27
N VAL A 135 1.44 -15.15 11.04
CA VAL A 135 0.01 -14.93 11.24
C VAL A 135 -0.37 -15.58 12.56
N VAL A 136 -0.96 -14.80 13.47
CA VAL A 136 -1.37 -15.22 14.80
C VAL A 136 -2.87 -14.99 14.98
N GLN A 137 -3.50 -15.86 15.77
CA GLN A 137 -4.90 -15.77 16.11
C GLN A 137 -5.08 -15.07 17.47
N HIS A 138 -6.03 -14.14 17.54
CA HIS A 138 -6.45 -13.49 18.77
C HIS A 138 -7.93 -13.80 19.01
N THR A 139 -8.20 -14.63 20.02
CA THR A 139 -9.55 -15.03 20.41
C THR A 139 -10.12 -14.07 21.43
N ILE A 140 -11.35 -13.64 21.22
CA ILE A 140 -12.11 -12.79 22.11
C ILE A 140 -13.26 -13.62 22.66
N GLU A 141 -13.25 -13.84 23.96
CA GLU A 141 -14.40 -14.37 24.68
C GLU A 141 -15.27 -13.18 25.07
N ALA A 142 -16.41 -13.01 24.40
CA ALA A 142 -17.43 -12.09 24.90
C ALA A 142 -18.17 -12.79 26.04
N ASP A 143 -18.09 -12.24 27.26
CA ASP A 143 -18.94 -12.66 28.36
C ASP A 143 -20.39 -12.36 28.00
N GLY A 144 -21.11 -13.39 27.55
CA GLY A 144 -22.55 -13.32 27.35
C GLY A 144 -23.22 -13.04 28.70
N VAL A 145 -23.98 -11.96 28.79
CA VAL A 145 -24.84 -11.71 29.95
C VAL A 145 -26.02 -12.68 29.87
N GLY A 146 -26.05 -13.69 30.75
CA GLY A 146 -27.14 -14.66 30.89
C GLY A 146 -26.93 -16.01 30.17
N THR A 147 -28.02 -16.72 29.88
CA THR A 147 -28.04 -18.07 29.25
C THR A 147 -27.76 -18.08 27.74
N VAL A 148 -27.34 -16.94 27.16
CA VAL A 148 -27.00 -16.82 25.74
C VAL A 148 -25.58 -17.32 25.52
N ARG A 149 -25.43 -18.20 24.52
CA ARG A 149 -24.16 -18.85 24.13
C ARG A 149 -23.04 -17.80 24.01
N ARG A 150 -21.90 -18.07 24.67
CA ARG A 150 -20.67 -17.26 24.55
C ARG A 150 -20.32 -17.11 23.07
N ASP A 151 -20.33 -15.88 22.56
CA ASP A 151 -19.92 -15.61 21.19
C ASP A 151 -18.39 -15.48 21.17
N ARG A 152 -17.74 -16.47 20.56
CA ARG A 152 -16.28 -16.51 20.41
C ARG A 152 -15.93 -15.88 19.09
N ARG A 153 -15.36 -14.68 19.14
CA ARG A 153 -14.90 -13.96 17.94
C ARG A 153 -13.39 -14.10 17.80
N GLU A 154 -12.93 -14.39 16.60
CA GLU A 154 -11.51 -14.54 16.29
C GLU A 154 -11.04 -13.43 15.35
N ILE A 155 -9.89 -12.83 15.65
CA ILE A 155 -9.22 -11.84 14.80
C ILE A 155 -7.87 -12.41 14.39
N GLY A 156 -7.60 -12.44 13.08
CA GLY A 156 -6.29 -12.72 12.52
C GLY A 156 -5.40 -11.49 12.59
N MET A 157 -4.18 -11.65 13.10
CA MET A 157 -3.17 -10.61 13.11
C MET A 157 -1.90 -11.11 12.42
N VAL A 158 -1.20 -10.23 11.72
CA VAL A 158 0.04 -10.53 11.01
C VAL A 158 1.15 -9.58 11.47
N GLY A 159 2.34 -10.08 11.75
CA GLY A 159 3.44 -9.29 12.28
C GLY A 159 4.78 -9.98 12.18
N ASP A 160 5.87 -9.25 12.37
CA ASP A 160 7.25 -9.77 12.35
C ASP A 160 7.91 -9.82 13.74
N GLY A 161 7.13 -9.53 14.80
CA GLY A 161 7.60 -9.39 16.17
C GLY A 161 7.90 -7.94 16.58
N THR A 162 8.09 -7.02 15.63
CA THR A 162 8.24 -5.58 15.88
C THR A 162 6.93 -4.81 15.73
N PHE A 163 5.99 -5.34 14.94
CA PHE A 163 4.66 -4.78 14.75
C PHE A 163 3.60 -5.88 14.69
N LEU A 164 2.34 -5.48 14.83
CA LEU A 164 1.17 -6.31 14.56
C LEU A 164 0.19 -5.55 13.66
N SER A 165 -0.39 -6.24 12.69
CA SER A 165 -1.40 -5.69 11.80
C SER A 165 -2.62 -6.59 11.75
N ALA A 166 -3.82 -6.01 11.72
CA ALA A 166 -5.04 -6.75 11.43
C ALA A 166 -5.66 -6.25 10.13
N VAL A 167 -6.45 -7.10 9.48
CA VAL A 167 -7.00 -6.83 8.15
C VAL A 167 -8.52 -6.82 8.20
N ILE A 168 -9.11 -5.80 7.56
CA ILE A 168 -10.54 -5.64 7.38
C ILE A 168 -10.83 -5.78 5.88
N GLN A 169 -11.68 -6.71 5.49
CA GLN A 169 -12.19 -6.79 4.13
C GLN A 169 -13.35 -5.80 3.96
N ILE A 170 -13.27 -5.03 2.87
CA ILE A 170 -14.27 -4.02 2.52
C ILE A 170 -15.00 -4.50 1.29
N GLU A 171 -16.31 -4.64 1.43
CA GLU A 171 -17.22 -4.98 0.35
C GLU A 171 -18.16 -3.81 0.07
N ALA A 172 -18.45 -3.62 -1.21
CA ALA A 172 -19.50 -2.70 -1.60
C ALA A 172 -20.84 -3.18 -1.02
N PRO A 173 -21.73 -2.26 -0.59
CA PRO A 173 -23.09 -2.64 -0.22
C PRO A 173 -23.77 -3.34 -1.39
N ASP A 174 -24.69 -4.27 -1.07
CA ASP A 174 -25.49 -4.90 -2.12
C ASP A 174 -26.34 -3.82 -2.78
N ARG A 175 -26.18 -3.64 -4.10
CA ARG A 175 -26.82 -2.56 -4.83
C ARG A 175 -27.35 -3.06 -6.17
N PRO A 176 -28.45 -2.47 -6.67
CA PRO A 176 -29.00 -2.83 -7.96
C PRO A 176 -27.96 -2.63 -9.09
N LEU A 177 -28.05 -3.47 -10.12
CA LEU A 177 -27.09 -3.62 -11.24
C LEU A 177 -26.75 -2.32 -12.01
N ARG A 178 -27.51 -1.23 -11.81
CA ARG A 178 -27.22 0.12 -12.32
C ARG A 178 -27.03 1.10 -11.15
N PRO A 179 -25.85 1.15 -10.52
CA PRO A 179 -25.57 2.15 -9.51
C PRO A 179 -25.49 3.55 -10.15
N VAL A 180 -26.04 4.56 -9.47
CA VAL A 180 -25.78 5.96 -9.81
C VAL A 180 -24.26 6.23 -9.63
N PRO A 181 -23.60 6.94 -10.57
CA PRO A 181 -22.19 7.30 -10.43
C PRO A 181 -21.90 8.01 -9.10
N GLY A 182 -20.81 7.62 -8.43
CA GLY A 182 -20.28 8.33 -7.26
C GLY A 182 -20.84 7.94 -5.88
N THR A 183 -21.46 6.77 -5.74
CA THR A 183 -22.32 6.46 -4.60
C THR A 183 -21.67 5.74 -3.40
N VAL A 184 -20.41 5.31 -3.46
CA VAL A 184 -19.53 5.09 -2.29
C VAL A 184 -18.08 5.25 -2.73
N SER A 185 -17.46 6.39 -2.42
CA SER A 185 -16.01 6.48 -2.43
C SER A 185 -15.49 5.98 -1.10
N LEU A 186 -14.33 5.32 -1.09
CA LEU A 186 -13.66 5.04 0.17
C LEU A 186 -13.26 6.37 0.82
N PRO A 187 -13.73 6.69 2.04
CA PRO A 187 -13.47 7.97 2.69
C PRO A 187 -12.04 8.00 3.22
N LEU A 188 -11.12 8.66 2.50
CA LEU A 188 -9.72 8.82 2.92
C LEU A 188 -9.62 9.52 4.28
N ASP A 189 -10.53 10.46 4.56
CA ASP A 189 -10.60 11.18 5.83
C ASP A 189 -10.90 10.22 7.00
N LEU A 190 -11.81 9.26 6.79
CA LEU A 190 -12.13 8.25 7.80
C LEU A 190 -10.93 7.31 8.05
N LEU A 191 -10.18 6.96 7.00
CA LEU A 191 -8.92 6.20 7.17
C LEU A 191 -7.87 7.00 7.95
N ALA A 192 -7.79 8.32 7.70
CA ALA A 192 -6.91 9.22 8.42
C ALA A 192 -7.31 9.34 9.90
N GLU A 193 -8.60 9.45 10.20
CA GLU A 193 -9.10 9.41 11.57
C GLU A 193 -8.81 8.07 12.26
N GLY A 194 -8.78 6.97 11.49
CA GLY A 194 -8.38 5.65 11.97
C GLY A 194 -6.93 5.56 12.48
N LEU A 195 -6.10 6.58 12.26
CA LEU A 195 -4.75 6.67 12.83
C LEU A 195 -4.75 6.87 14.35
N ARG A 196 -5.88 7.24 14.95
CA ARG A 196 -6.07 7.33 16.39
C ARG A 196 -7.41 6.72 16.80
N ALA A 197 -7.35 5.80 17.75
CA ALA A 197 -8.49 5.09 18.29
C ALA A 197 -8.50 5.22 19.82
N ASP A 198 -9.19 6.23 20.34
CA ASP A 198 -9.22 6.60 21.76
C ASP A 198 -7.80 6.84 22.31
N ASP A 199 -7.30 5.94 23.18
CA ASP A 199 -5.94 5.96 23.73
C ASP A 199 -4.89 5.25 22.85
N VAL A 200 -5.32 4.56 21.78
CA VAL A 200 -4.47 3.79 20.88
C VAL A 200 -4.04 4.65 19.69
N VAL A 201 -2.73 4.82 19.52
CA VAL A 201 -2.13 5.43 18.32
C VAL A 201 -1.54 4.32 17.46
N VAL A 202 -2.02 4.20 16.22
CA VAL A 202 -1.53 3.18 15.28
C VAL A 202 -0.41 3.75 14.40
N ASP A 203 0.50 2.89 13.96
CA ASP A 203 1.64 3.24 13.11
C ASP A 203 1.19 3.68 11.71
N SER A 204 0.24 2.93 11.15
CA SER A 204 -0.32 3.18 9.82
C SER A 204 -1.68 2.54 9.62
N VAL A 205 -2.46 3.15 8.71
CA VAL A 205 -3.65 2.54 8.10
C VAL A 205 -3.37 2.40 6.62
N GLN A 206 -3.46 1.19 6.09
CA GLN A 206 -3.18 0.90 4.68
C GLN A 206 -4.45 0.41 3.98
N LEU A 207 -4.82 1.06 2.90
CA LEU A 207 -5.78 0.54 1.94
C LEU A 207 -5.03 -0.25 0.87
N VAL A 208 -5.47 -1.47 0.59
CA VAL A 208 -4.98 -2.29 -0.53
C VAL A 208 -6.15 -2.71 -1.39
N GLN A 209 -6.07 -2.41 -2.69
CA GLN A 209 -6.99 -2.91 -3.68
C GLN A 209 -6.26 -3.83 -4.63
N TYR A 210 -6.80 -5.04 -4.81
CA TYR A 210 -6.35 -6.00 -5.81
C TYR A 210 -7.41 -6.13 -6.89
N ALA A 211 -6.98 -6.03 -8.15
CA ALA A 211 -7.86 -6.09 -9.30
C ALA A 211 -7.34 -7.13 -10.29
N GLN A 212 -8.26 -7.89 -10.88
CA GLN A 212 -8.00 -8.71 -12.06
C GLN A 212 -8.83 -8.15 -13.22
N PRO A 213 -8.22 -7.91 -14.38
CA PRO A 213 -8.95 -7.37 -15.51
C PRO A 213 -9.96 -8.39 -16.03
N ALA A 214 -11.02 -7.86 -16.61
CA ALA A 214 -11.84 -8.60 -17.56
C ALA A 214 -11.74 -7.90 -18.94
N PRO A 215 -11.84 -8.65 -20.04
CA PRO A 215 -11.79 -10.11 -20.11
C PRO A 215 -10.44 -10.64 -19.59
N ALA A 216 -10.42 -11.90 -19.14
CA ALA A 216 -9.20 -12.47 -18.61
C ALA A 216 -8.10 -12.50 -19.70
N PRO A 217 -6.83 -12.15 -19.40
CA PRO A 217 -5.80 -11.93 -20.43
C PRO A 217 -5.47 -13.16 -21.30
N HIS A 218 -5.83 -14.36 -20.84
CA HIS A 218 -5.61 -15.60 -21.57
C HIS A 218 -6.70 -15.91 -22.60
N LEU A 219 -7.78 -15.11 -22.62
CA LEU A 219 -8.87 -15.30 -23.55
C LEU A 219 -8.51 -14.67 -24.91
N PRO A 220 -8.75 -15.34 -26.05
CA PRO A 220 -8.53 -14.77 -27.36
C PRO A 220 -9.30 -13.45 -27.56
N GLU A 221 -8.72 -12.51 -28.30
CA GLU A 221 -9.35 -11.23 -28.57
C GLU A 221 -10.64 -11.37 -29.39
N GLN A 222 -10.76 -12.43 -30.19
CA GLN A 222 -11.93 -12.71 -31.02
C GLN A 222 -13.06 -13.39 -30.25
N ALA A 223 -12.82 -13.83 -29.01
CA ALA A 223 -13.84 -14.48 -28.20
C ALA A 223 -15.03 -13.54 -27.96
N LEU A 224 -16.25 -14.10 -28.01
CA LEU A 224 -17.49 -13.34 -27.83
C LEU A 224 -17.48 -12.59 -26.48
N ALA A 225 -17.02 -13.24 -25.41
CA ALA A 225 -16.90 -12.61 -24.10
C ALA A 225 -15.93 -11.41 -24.10
N SER A 226 -14.82 -11.48 -24.84
CA SER A 226 -13.87 -10.37 -24.98
C SER A 226 -14.49 -9.16 -25.68
N ARG A 227 -15.33 -9.40 -26.71
CA ARG A 227 -16.04 -8.33 -27.43
C ARG A 227 -17.16 -7.74 -26.59
N ALA A 228 -18.01 -8.59 -26.01
CA ALA A 228 -19.11 -8.18 -25.14
C ALA A 228 -18.62 -7.33 -23.96
N TYR A 229 -17.48 -7.69 -23.35
CA TYR A 229 -16.92 -6.91 -22.25
C TYR A 229 -16.43 -5.52 -22.70
N ARG A 230 -15.90 -5.38 -23.91
CA ARG A 230 -15.47 -4.08 -24.45
C ARG A 230 -16.63 -3.16 -24.79
N GLU A 231 -17.79 -3.73 -25.12
CA GLU A 231 -19.02 -2.97 -25.40
C GLU A 231 -19.69 -2.42 -24.14
N LEU A 232 -19.30 -2.89 -22.95
CA LEU A 232 -19.77 -2.32 -21.69
C LEU A 232 -19.26 -0.87 -21.52
N PRO A 233 -20.08 0.05 -21.00
CA PRO A 233 -19.60 1.36 -20.59
C PRO A 233 -18.44 1.22 -19.60
N HIS A 234 -17.29 1.85 -19.92
CA HIS A 234 -16.05 1.71 -19.15
C HIS A 234 -15.51 0.27 -19.06
N GLY A 235 -15.99 -0.66 -19.89
CA GLY A 235 -15.60 -2.07 -19.86
C GLY A 235 -14.10 -2.27 -20.04
N ALA A 236 -13.46 -1.50 -20.94
CA ALA A 236 -12.02 -1.58 -21.17
C ALA A 236 -11.14 -1.20 -19.94
N THR A 237 -11.70 -0.53 -18.92
CA THR A 237 -10.99 -0.11 -17.70
C THR A 237 -11.60 -0.68 -16.43
N THR A 238 -12.73 -1.37 -16.52
CA THR A 238 -13.39 -2.01 -15.38
C THR A 238 -12.75 -3.39 -15.16
N PRO A 239 -12.30 -3.71 -13.94
CA PRO A 239 -11.80 -5.04 -13.64
C PRO A 239 -12.96 -6.04 -13.45
N GLY A 240 -12.73 -7.30 -13.81
CA GLY A 240 -13.69 -8.39 -13.57
C GLY A 240 -13.77 -8.83 -12.13
N LEU A 241 -12.66 -8.69 -11.38
CA LEU A 241 -12.61 -8.91 -9.93
C LEU A 241 -11.94 -7.73 -9.26
N ARG A 242 -12.52 -7.29 -8.14
CA ARG A 242 -11.92 -6.28 -7.26
C ARG A 242 -12.10 -6.67 -5.81
N MET A 243 -10.99 -6.81 -5.11
CA MET A 243 -10.95 -7.04 -3.67
C MET A 243 -10.33 -5.82 -2.99
N THR A 244 -10.92 -5.38 -1.87
CA THR A 244 -10.43 -4.24 -1.11
C THR A 244 -10.21 -4.64 0.34
N TRP A 245 -9.02 -4.34 0.87
CA TRP A 245 -8.65 -4.58 2.26
C TRP A 245 -8.15 -3.29 2.89
N VAL A 246 -8.45 -3.11 4.17
CA VAL A 246 -7.89 -2.08 5.02
C VAL A 246 -7.12 -2.76 6.15
N SER A 247 -5.81 -2.52 6.21
CA SER A 247 -4.94 -3.05 7.24
C SER A 247 -4.59 -1.97 8.26
N VAL A 248 -4.74 -2.27 9.54
CA VAL A 248 -4.38 -1.38 10.66
C VAL A 248 -3.11 -1.93 11.29
N ARG A 249 -2.03 -1.16 11.29
CA ARG A 249 -0.71 -1.55 11.85
C ARG A 249 -0.46 -0.87 13.18
N LEU A 250 -0.17 -1.65 14.21
CA LEU A 250 0.27 -1.20 15.51
C LEU A 250 1.77 -1.46 15.67
N ASP A 251 2.50 -0.42 16.04
CA ASP A 251 3.87 -0.51 16.58
C ASP A 251 3.75 -0.34 18.11
N PRO A 252 3.98 -1.40 18.91
CA PRO A 252 3.83 -1.34 20.36
C PRO A 252 4.65 -0.24 21.04
N GLU A 253 5.75 0.20 20.42
CA GLU A 253 6.61 1.26 20.95
C GLU A 253 5.96 2.66 20.82
N LEU A 254 5.10 2.87 19.82
CA LEU A 254 4.38 4.13 19.62
C LEU A 254 3.21 4.31 20.60
N CYS A 255 2.65 3.22 21.13
CA CYS A 255 1.47 3.23 21.99
C CYS A 255 1.69 2.54 23.35
N ARG A 256 2.89 2.69 23.93
CA ARG A 256 3.31 1.98 25.17
C ARG A 256 2.32 2.10 26.33
N SER A 257 1.74 3.29 26.55
CA SER A 257 0.77 3.52 27.63
C SER A 257 -0.49 2.67 27.44
N ALA A 258 -1.05 2.65 26.23
CA ALA A 258 -2.24 1.87 25.88
C ALA A 258 -1.99 0.36 25.98
N VAL A 259 -0.79 -0.09 25.61
CA VAL A 259 -0.36 -1.50 25.74
C VAL A 259 -0.22 -1.89 27.20
N ALA A 260 0.44 -1.05 28.01
CA ALA A 260 0.61 -1.27 29.45
C ALA A 260 -0.73 -1.34 30.18
N ALA A 261 -1.67 -0.43 29.87
CA ALA A 261 -3.02 -0.45 30.43
C ALA A 261 -3.81 -1.73 30.13
N ARG A 262 -3.41 -2.49 29.09
CA ARG A 262 -4.05 -3.74 28.66
C ARG A 262 -3.30 -4.99 29.11
N GLY A 263 -2.42 -4.86 30.10
CA GLY A 263 -1.64 -5.96 30.68
C GLY A 263 -0.21 -6.08 30.14
N GLY A 264 0.21 -5.17 29.25
CA GLY A 264 1.56 -5.16 28.70
C GLY A 264 1.87 -6.32 27.75
N GLY A 265 3.12 -6.34 27.28
CA GLY A 265 3.64 -7.39 26.39
C GLY A 265 2.83 -7.57 25.10
N GLU A 266 2.94 -8.76 24.52
CA GLU A 266 2.27 -9.09 23.26
C GLU A 266 0.74 -9.12 23.40
N LEU A 267 0.20 -9.66 24.50
CA LEU A 267 -1.24 -9.72 24.72
C LEU A 267 -1.85 -8.31 24.82
N GLY A 268 -1.19 -7.38 25.51
CA GLY A 268 -1.60 -5.98 25.58
C GLY A 268 -1.59 -5.32 24.20
N ALA A 269 -0.58 -5.62 23.37
CA ALA A 269 -0.51 -5.13 21.99
C ALA A 269 -1.65 -5.69 21.12
N ARG A 270 -1.97 -6.98 21.20
CA ARG A 270 -3.11 -7.59 20.49
C ARG A 270 -4.44 -6.96 20.92
N LYS A 271 -4.66 -6.72 22.21
CA LYS A 271 -5.86 -6.03 22.73
C LYS A 271 -5.94 -4.56 22.29
N ALA A 272 -4.81 -3.85 22.22
CA ALA A 272 -4.76 -2.48 21.72
C ALA A 272 -5.11 -2.43 20.22
N LEU A 273 -4.53 -3.32 19.42
CA LEU A 273 -4.83 -3.45 18.00
C LEU A 273 -6.30 -3.82 17.76
N GLN A 274 -6.84 -4.79 18.51
CA GLN A 274 -8.26 -5.14 18.49
C GLN A 274 -9.14 -3.90 18.66
N ARG A 275 -8.87 -3.05 19.68
CA ARG A 275 -9.66 -1.84 19.91
C ARG A 275 -9.65 -0.89 18.71
N ALA A 276 -8.47 -0.65 18.13
CA ALA A 276 -8.34 0.22 16.97
C ALA A 276 -9.09 -0.32 15.74
N VAL A 277 -9.00 -1.62 15.51
CA VAL A 277 -9.63 -2.31 14.38
C VAL A 277 -11.15 -2.33 14.52
N ASP A 278 -11.68 -2.64 15.70
CA ASP A 278 -13.12 -2.65 15.97
C ASP A 278 -13.72 -1.25 15.79
N GLN A 279 -13.03 -0.21 16.24
CA GLN A 279 -13.47 1.17 16.06
C GLN A 279 -13.45 1.58 14.58
N LEU A 280 -12.39 1.25 13.84
CA LEU A 280 -12.31 1.56 12.42
C LEU A 280 -13.36 0.78 11.61
N ALA A 281 -13.55 -0.51 11.89
CA ALA A 281 -14.57 -1.34 11.26
C ALA A 281 -15.98 -0.79 11.51
N SER A 282 -16.27 -0.38 12.76
CA SER A 282 -17.56 0.24 13.12
C SER A 282 -17.80 1.55 12.35
N ARG A 283 -16.78 2.42 12.26
CA ARG A 283 -16.87 3.68 11.49
C ARG A 283 -17.07 3.42 10.00
N LEU A 284 -16.35 2.45 9.42
CA LEU A 284 -16.53 2.07 8.02
C LEU A 284 -17.94 1.54 7.77
N SER A 285 -18.46 0.67 8.64
CA SER A 285 -19.84 0.17 8.56
C SER A 285 -20.89 1.28 8.68
N ALA A 286 -20.65 2.30 9.51
CA ALA A 286 -21.53 3.47 9.62
C ALA A 286 -21.64 4.28 8.31
N THR A 287 -20.68 4.16 7.40
CA THR A 287 -20.74 4.79 6.07
C THR A 287 -21.51 3.94 5.03
N GLY A 288 -22.06 2.79 5.43
CA GLY A 288 -22.80 1.86 4.57
C GLY A 288 -21.93 0.87 3.81
N LEU A 289 -20.63 0.80 4.11
CA LEU A 289 -19.73 -0.26 3.63
C LEU A 289 -19.94 -1.54 4.45
N ARG A 290 -19.74 -2.70 3.83
CA ARG A 290 -19.63 -3.96 4.57
C ARG A 290 -18.18 -4.15 4.98
N ALA A 291 -17.89 -3.99 6.28
CA ALA A 291 -16.55 -4.12 6.84
C ALA A 291 -16.43 -5.36 7.72
N THR A 292 -15.71 -6.37 7.23
CA THR A 292 -15.52 -7.65 7.92
C THR A 292 -14.08 -7.75 8.42
N VAL A 293 -13.89 -7.83 9.74
CA VAL A 293 -12.57 -8.09 10.33
C VAL A 293 -12.23 -9.56 10.10
N LEU A 294 -11.05 -9.81 9.52
CA LEU A 294 -10.66 -11.14 9.08
C LEU A 294 -10.10 -11.99 10.23
N ASP A 295 -10.43 -13.27 10.23
CA ASP A 295 -9.79 -14.29 11.06
C ASP A 295 -8.39 -14.68 10.52
N ALA A 296 -7.65 -15.55 11.21
CA ALA A 296 -6.28 -15.92 10.82
C ALA A 296 -6.21 -16.65 9.45
N ALA A 297 -7.20 -17.48 9.13
CA ALA A 297 -7.25 -18.19 7.85
C ALA A 297 -7.61 -17.23 6.71
N GLN A 298 -8.53 -16.31 6.95
CA GLN A 298 -8.93 -15.26 6.01
C GLN A 298 -7.80 -14.25 5.76
N VAL A 299 -7.02 -13.88 6.79
CA VAL A 299 -5.80 -13.06 6.62
C VAL A 299 -4.80 -13.78 5.73
N THR A 300 -4.57 -15.07 5.97
CA THR A 300 -3.69 -15.91 5.15
C THR A 300 -4.16 -15.95 3.69
N SER A 301 -5.45 -16.15 3.47
CA SER A 301 -6.08 -16.11 2.14
C SER A 301 -5.91 -14.74 1.47
N ALA A 302 -6.17 -13.64 2.19
CA ALA A 302 -6.03 -12.28 1.66
C ALA A 302 -4.59 -11.96 1.25
N ILE A 303 -3.60 -12.34 2.08
CA ILE A 303 -2.17 -12.19 1.76
C ILE A 303 -1.81 -13.03 0.53
N ALA A 304 -2.30 -14.27 0.43
CA ALA A 304 -2.04 -15.13 -0.72
C ALA A 304 -2.67 -14.59 -2.00
N THR A 305 -3.93 -14.16 -1.97
CA THR A 305 -4.62 -13.52 -3.11
C THR A 305 -3.87 -12.27 -3.56
N ALA A 306 -3.51 -11.39 -2.62
CA ALA A 306 -2.75 -10.19 -2.92
C ALA A 306 -1.36 -10.54 -3.49
N THR A 307 -0.67 -11.56 -2.97
CA THR A 307 0.63 -12.02 -3.48
C THR A 307 0.53 -12.54 -4.91
N CYS A 308 -0.62 -13.12 -5.26
CA CYS A 308 -0.95 -13.61 -6.59
C CYS A 308 0.01 -14.71 -7.09
N PRO A 309 0.31 -15.76 -6.29
CA PRO A 309 1.17 -16.88 -6.74
C PRO A 309 0.48 -17.72 -7.82
N ASN A 310 1.21 -18.67 -8.41
CA ASN A 310 0.59 -19.65 -9.30
C ASN A 310 -0.35 -20.57 -8.48
N PRO A 311 -1.65 -20.64 -8.82
CA PRO A 311 -2.60 -21.47 -8.09
C PRO A 311 -2.27 -22.96 -8.20
N VAL A 312 -1.71 -23.43 -9.32
CA VAL A 312 -1.33 -24.84 -9.52
C VAL A 312 -0.20 -25.21 -8.55
N THR A 313 0.86 -24.40 -8.47
CA THR A 313 1.98 -24.61 -7.55
C THR A 313 1.52 -24.56 -6.09
N THR A 314 0.59 -23.66 -5.77
CA THR A 314 0.04 -23.52 -4.41
C THR A 314 -0.80 -24.74 -4.03
N THR A 315 -1.65 -25.24 -4.93
CA THR A 315 -2.46 -26.46 -4.71
C THR A 315 -1.60 -27.71 -4.63
N GLN A 316 -0.59 -27.86 -5.48
CA GLN A 316 0.36 -28.98 -5.43
C GLN A 316 1.13 -29.01 -4.11
N GLY A 317 1.55 -27.84 -3.60
CA GLY A 317 2.18 -27.72 -2.30
C GLY A 317 1.27 -28.10 -1.13
N ARG A 318 -0.07 -28.05 -1.29
CA ARG A 318 -1.05 -28.47 -0.28
C ARG A 318 -1.43 -29.95 -0.36
N GLY A 319 -1.11 -30.63 -1.46
CA GLY A 319 -1.53 -32.02 -1.72
C GLY A 319 -0.59 -33.08 -1.12
N ALA A 320 -0.99 -34.36 -1.18
CA ALA A 320 -0.25 -35.51 -0.66
C ALA A 320 1.20 -35.65 -1.20
N ASN A 321 1.49 -35.06 -2.37
CA ASN A 321 2.82 -35.05 -2.97
C ASN A 321 3.77 -34.00 -2.34
N ALA A 322 3.27 -33.14 -1.45
CA ALA A 322 4.09 -32.17 -0.72
C ALA A 322 5.15 -32.87 0.16
N GLY A 323 4.78 -34.00 0.79
CA GLY A 323 5.71 -34.83 1.56
C GLY A 323 6.80 -35.49 0.71
N GLN A 324 6.49 -35.84 -0.55
CA GLN A 324 7.45 -36.45 -1.48
C GLN A 324 8.42 -35.41 -2.07
N ALA A 325 7.92 -34.21 -2.40
CA ALA A 325 8.76 -33.09 -2.85
C ALA A 325 9.69 -32.57 -1.73
N ALA A 326 9.21 -32.57 -0.48
CA ALA A 326 10.01 -32.25 0.70
C ALA A 326 11.04 -33.35 1.03
N ALA A 327 10.69 -34.63 0.88
CA ALA A 327 11.60 -35.77 1.11
C ALA A 327 12.74 -35.84 0.07
N ALA A 328 12.53 -35.32 -1.14
CA ALA A 328 13.56 -35.19 -2.16
C ALA A 328 14.54 -34.02 -1.92
N GLY A 329 14.44 -33.30 -0.79
CA GLY A 329 15.37 -32.23 -0.39
C GLY A 329 15.35 -30.98 -1.28
N ALA A 330 14.35 -30.85 -2.17
CA ALA A 330 14.32 -29.82 -3.20
C ALA A 330 12.97 -29.11 -3.25
N VAL A 331 12.54 -28.47 -2.14
CA VAL A 331 11.55 -27.41 -2.26
C VAL A 331 12.26 -26.19 -2.86
N ALA A 332 12.27 -26.13 -4.19
CA ALA A 332 12.88 -25.03 -4.92
C ALA A 332 12.24 -23.70 -4.50
N ARG A 333 13.07 -22.68 -4.28
CA ARG A 333 12.64 -21.32 -3.95
C ARG A 333 11.60 -20.85 -4.98
N ARG A 334 10.45 -20.39 -4.49
CA ARG A 334 9.34 -19.95 -5.34
C ARG A 334 9.52 -18.54 -5.86
N THR A 335 10.34 -17.73 -5.18
CA THR A 335 10.54 -16.32 -5.48
C THR A 335 11.96 -15.97 -5.91
N ALA A 336 12.09 -14.97 -6.77
CA ALA A 336 13.38 -14.41 -7.17
C ALA A 336 13.27 -12.91 -7.37
N GLU A 337 14.08 -12.12 -6.66
CA GLU A 337 14.19 -10.69 -6.87
C GLU A 337 15.31 -10.38 -7.87
N THR A 338 14.98 -9.64 -8.93
CA THR A 338 15.94 -9.05 -9.86
C THR A 338 15.97 -7.53 -9.66
N ALA A 339 16.85 -6.84 -10.39
CA ALA A 339 16.88 -5.38 -10.35
C ALA A 339 15.59 -4.70 -10.84
N LYS A 340 14.80 -5.34 -11.72
CA LYS A 340 13.66 -4.68 -12.39
C LYS A 340 12.30 -5.33 -12.13
N ALA A 341 12.31 -6.54 -11.58
CA ALA A 341 11.12 -7.32 -11.33
C ALA A 341 11.34 -8.30 -10.17
N TRP A 342 10.26 -8.66 -9.52
CA TRP A 342 10.19 -9.81 -8.61
C TRP A 342 9.39 -10.92 -9.29
N ARG A 343 9.90 -12.14 -9.28
CA ARG A 343 9.22 -13.31 -9.84
C ARG A 343 8.70 -14.16 -8.69
N CYS A 344 7.46 -14.62 -8.80
CA CYS A 344 6.86 -15.63 -7.93
C CYS A 344 6.29 -16.74 -8.82
N ASP A 345 6.83 -17.94 -8.72
CA ASP A 345 6.53 -19.06 -9.63
C ASP A 345 6.74 -18.62 -11.10
N ASP A 346 5.71 -18.72 -11.95
CA ASP A 346 5.71 -18.27 -13.34
C ASP A 346 5.20 -16.83 -13.52
N ARG A 347 5.04 -16.06 -12.45
CA ARG A 347 4.47 -14.71 -12.49
C ARG A 347 5.52 -13.64 -12.23
N TRP A 348 5.52 -12.63 -13.07
CA TRP A 348 6.44 -11.50 -13.04
C TRP A 348 5.74 -10.27 -12.50
N HIS A 349 6.34 -9.65 -11.49
CA HIS A 349 5.79 -8.50 -10.80
C HIS A 349 6.72 -7.31 -10.97
N ARG A 350 6.14 -6.14 -11.23
CA ARG A 350 6.84 -4.86 -11.18
C ARG A 350 6.11 -3.90 -10.28
N THR A 351 6.87 -3.23 -9.42
CA THR A 351 6.35 -2.32 -8.41
C THR A 351 6.80 -0.89 -8.67
N TYR A 352 5.92 0.05 -8.32
CA TYR A 352 6.06 1.48 -8.49
C TYR A 352 5.71 2.17 -7.19
N TRP A 353 6.38 3.28 -6.94
CA TRP A 353 5.97 4.28 -5.96
C TRP A 353 5.30 5.46 -6.66
N VAL A 354 4.27 6.03 -6.03
CA VAL A 354 3.63 7.26 -6.51
C VAL A 354 4.43 8.45 -5.98
N GLY A 355 5.29 9.00 -6.84
CA GLY A 355 6.16 10.13 -6.49
C GLY A 355 5.49 11.50 -6.61
N GLN A 356 4.45 11.59 -7.43
CA GLN A 356 3.61 12.78 -7.54
C GLN A 356 2.15 12.36 -7.59
N TRP A 357 1.35 12.95 -6.72
CA TRP A 357 -0.09 12.71 -6.65
C TRP A 357 -0.85 13.76 -7.46
N PRO A 358 -1.89 13.36 -8.22
CA PRO A 358 -2.89 14.30 -8.70
C PRO A 358 -3.82 14.71 -7.54
N HIS A 359 -4.78 15.59 -7.82
CA HIS A 359 -5.79 15.97 -6.84
C HIS A 359 -6.65 14.75 -6.44
N LEU A 360 -6.63 14.42 -5.14
CA LEU A 360 -7.38 13.32 -4.57
C LEU A 360 -8.68 13.86 -3.97
N GLY A 361 -9.79 13.56 -4.63
CA GLY A 361 -11.13 13.84 -4.14
C GLY A 361 -11.98 12.56 -4.13
N PRO A 362 -13.19 12.62 -3.56
CA PRO A 362 -14.08 11.46 -3.47
C PRO A 362 -14.44 10.85 -4.84
N GLN A 363 -14.51 11.64 -5.91
CA GLN A 363 -14.80 11.11 -7.25
C GLN A 363 -13.53 10.80 -8.06
N THR A 364 -12.48 11.61 -7.92
CA THR A 364 -11.25 11.44 -8.71
C THR A 364 -10.38 10.30 -8.19
N THR A 365 -10.45 9.97 -6.90
CA THR A 365 -9.64 8.89 -6.31
C THR A 365 -10.05 7.51 -6.85
N PRO A 366 -11.35 7.11 -6.82
CA PRO A 366 -11.77 5.86 -7.44
C PRO A 366 -11.47 5.78 -8.94
N GLU A 367 -11.62 6.90 -9.67
CA GLU A 367 -11.31 6.96 -11.10
C GLU A 367 -9.82 6.73 -11.37
N LEU A 368 -8.94 7.39 -10.61
CA LEU A 368 -7.50 7.17 -10.68
C LEU A 368 -7.15 5.70 -10.39
N VAL A 369 -7.71 5.12 -9.33
CA VAL A 369 -7.46 3.71 -8.99
C VAL A 369 -7.95 2.79 -10.10
N ASN A 370 -9.13 3.04 -10.68
CA ASN A 370 -9.65 2.28 -11.83
C ASN A 370 -8.70 2.36 -13.02
N LEU A 371 -8.25 3.55 -13.36
CA LEU A 371 -7.35 3.79 -14.48
C LEU A 371 -6.01 3.04 -14.31
N LEU A 372 -5.43 3.10 -13.10
CA LEU A 372 -4.14 2.48 -12.79
C LEU A 372 -4.22 0.96 -12.68
N THR A 373 -5.34 0.42 -12.20
CA THR A 373 -5.55 -1.02 -12.01
C THR A 373 -6.20 -1.73 -13.19
N GLY A 374 -6.79 -0.98 -14.13
CA GLY A 374 -7.45 -1.51 -15.33
C GLY A 374 -6.49 -1.91 -16.47
N THR A 375 -5.20 -2.14 -16.18
CA THR A 375 -4.24 -2.60 -17.19
C THR A 375 -4.51 -4.09 -17.47
N PRO A 376 -4.60 -4.54 -18.74
CA PRO A 376 -4.98 -5.92 -19.09
C PRO A 376 -3.82 -6.90 -18.86
N VAL A 377 -3.51 -7.19 -17.59
CA VAL A 377 -2.48 -8.13 -17.13
C VAL A 377 -3.07 -9.16 -16.17
N LEU A 378 -2.31 -10.12 -15.64
CA LEU A 378 -2.88 -11.10 -14.69
C LEU A 378 -3.52 -10.49 -13.45
N GLY A 379 -2.95 -9.38 -12.97
CA GLY A 379 -3.48 -8.66 -11.84
C GLY A 379 -2.74 -7.36 -11.62
N SER A 380 -3.42 -6.43 -10.96
CA SER A 380 -2.85 -5.17 -10.50
C SER A 380 -3.18 -4.98 -9.02
N SER A 381 -2.26 -4.39 -8.27
CA SER A 381 -2.48 -3.99 -6.88
C SER A 381 -2.23 -2.49 -6.75
N PHE A 382 -3.12 -1.78 -6.07
CA PHE A 382 -2.93 -0.40 -5.65
C PHE A 382 -2.94 -0.37 -4.12
N ALA A 383 -1.94 0.23 -3.50
CA ALA A 383 -1.87 0.38 -2.06
C ALA A 383 -1.63 1.83 -1.67
N LEU A 384 -2.38 2.29 -0.67
CA LEU A 384 -2.31 3.63 -0.11
C LEU A 384 -2.09 3.50 1.39
N THR A 385 -0.97 4.00 1.89
CA THR A 385 -0.62 3.95 3.32
C THR A 385 -0.68 5.35 3.91
N LEU A 386 -1.47 5.50 4.96
CA LEU A 386 -1.60 6.70 5.75
C LEU A 386 -0.79 6.55 7.04
N ARG A 387 -0.08 7.60 7.44
CA ARG A 387 0.74 7.67 8.65
C ARG A 387 0.57 9.04 9.31
N GLN A 388 0.71 9.13 10.62
CA GLN A 388 0.74 10.45 11.27
C GLN A 388 1.98 11.24 10.85
N ALA A 389 1.81 12.53 10.57
CA ALA A 389 2.87 13.42 10.10
C ALA A 389 2.88 14.71 10.92
N GLY A 390 3.17 14.61 12.22
CA GLY A 390 3.12 15.76 13.13
C GLY A 390 1.69 16.10 13.57
N THR A 391 1.49 17.31 14.12
CA THR A 391 0.21 17.74 14.67
C THR A 391 -0.82 18.01 13.55
N GLY A 392 -1.83 17.14 13.44
CA GLY A 392 -2.96 17.33 12.54
C GLY A 392 -2.70 17.00 11.06
N ALA A 393 -1.48 16.64 10.68
CA ALA A 393 -1.14 16.27 9.31
C ALA A 393 -0.97 14.75 9.15
N VAL A 394 -1.28 14.26 7.95
CA VAL A 394 -1.17 12.85 7.55
C VAL A 394 -0.20 12.73 6.38
N ALA A 395 0.76 11.82 6.50
CA ALA A 395 1.62 11.44 5.39
C ALA A 395 0.94 10.34 4.59
N LEU A 396 0.93 10.53 3.26
CA LEU A 396 0.38 9.59 2.30
C LEU A 396 1.51 8.96 1.48
N SER A 397 1.49 7.63 1.35
CA SER A 397 2.40 6.90 0.46
C SER A 397 1.62 5.94 -0.43
N GLY A 398 1.96 5.87 -1.70
CA GLY A 398 1.24 5.09 -2.70
C GLY A 398 2.15 4.12 -3.42
N HIS A 399 1.67 2.90 -3.61
CA HIS A 399 2.37 1.86 -4.35
C HIS A 399 1.44 1.21 -5.36
N ILE A 400 2.01 0.86 -6.51
CA ILE A 400 1.29 0.14 -7.56
C ILE A 400 2.13 -1.07 -7.94
N ARG A 401 1.48 -2.22 -8.10
CA ARG A 401 2.10 -3.42 -8.62
C ARG A 401 1.33 -3.94 -9.81
N VAL A 402 2.05 -4.31 -10.86
CA VAL A 402 1.53 -4.95 -12.07
C VAL A 402 2.09 -6.37 -12.14
N ILE A 403 1.25 -7.33 -12.49
CA ILE A 403 1.56 -8.76 -12.46
C ILE A 403 1.26 -9.36 -13.82
N ALA A 404 2.24 -9.98 -14.46
CA ALA A 404 2.14 -10.57 -15.80
C ALA A 404 2.69 -12.00 -15.85
N ARG A 405 2.40 -12.78 -16.90
CA ARG A 405 2.94 -14.14 -17.09
C ARG A 405 4.37 -14.14 -17.63
N GLY A 406 4.76 -13.08 -18.33
CA GLY A 406 6.07 -12.98 -18.96
C GLY A 406 6.71 -11.61 -18.80
N GLU A 407 8.02 -11.55 -19.00
CA GLU A 407 8.79 -10.31 -18.90
C GLU A 407 8.45 -9.31 -20.02
N SER A 408 8.16 -9.80 -21.23
CA SER A 408 7.73 -8.97 -22.37
C SER A 408 6.37 -8.32 -22.12
N GLU A 409 5.39 -9.12 -21.67
CA GLU A 409 4.06 -8.67 -21.25
C GLU A 409 4.17 -7.65 -20.11
N LEU A 410 4.98 -7.93 -19.08
CA LEU A 410 5.24 -7.00 -17.98
C LEU A 410 5.81 -5.67 -18.47
N THR A 411 6.68 -5.70 -19.48
CA THR A 411 7.30 -4.50 -20.04
C THR A 411 6.31 -3.69 -20.86
N ALA A 412 5.43 -4.32 -21.63
CA ALA A 412 4.34 -3.64 -22.34
C ALA A 412 3.34 -3.00 -21.35
N ALA A 413 2.91 -3.77 -20.35
CA ALA A 413 2.00 -3.29 -19.32
C ALA A 413 2.58 -2.14 -18.48
N ALA A 414 3.87 -2.20 -18.17
CA ALA A 414 4.59 -1.10 -17.51
C ALA A 414 4.50 0.22 -18.30
N ARG A 415 4.73 0.19 -19.60
CA ARG A 415 4.63 1.39 -20.47
C ARG A 415 3.20 1.93 -20.52
N GLN A 416 2.21 1.03 -20.56
CA GLN A 416 0.79 1.42 -20.54
C GLN A 416 0.41 2.07 -19.22
N LEU A 417 0.79 1.46 -18.08
CA LEU A 417 0.57 2.03 -16.75
C LEU A 417 1.19 3.42 -16.62
N GLU A 418 2.45 3.58 -17.04
CA GLU A 418 3.15 4.87 -16.99
C GLU A 418 2.49 5.94 -17.87
N THR A 419 1.94 5.55 -19.02
CA THR A 419 1.22 6.47 -19.89
C THR A 419 -0.11 6.88 -19.29
N ARG A 420 -0.86 5.93 -18.71
CA ARG A 420 -2.12 6.18 -18.01
C ARG A 420 -1.94 7.04 -16.75
N ALA A 421 -0.89 6.79 -15.98
CA ALA A 421 -0.57 7.59 -14.81
C ALA A 421 -0.26 9.04 -15.20
N ARG A 422 0.57 9.24 -16.24
CA ARG A 422 0.88 10.57 -16.76
C ARG A 422 -0.36 11.30 -17.26
N SER A 423 -1.29 10.63 -17.96
CA SER A 423 -2.53 11.27 -18.41
C SER A 423 -3.44 11.71 -17.27
N ALA A 424 -3.34 11.08 -16.10
CA ALA A 424 -4.08 11.48 -14.90
C ALA A 424 -3.27 12.41 -13.97
N GLY A 425 -2.11 12.90 -14.38
CA GLY A 425 -1.24 13.78 -13.57
C GLY A 425 -0.47 13.08 -12.45
N ALA A 426 -0.50 11.75 -12.39
CA ALA A 426 0.25 10.94 -11.43
C ALA A 426 1.66 10.63 -11.94
N GLY A 427 2.67 10.90 -11.11
CA GLY A 427 4.06 10.56 -11.40
C GLY A 427 4.45 9.24 -10.75
N LEU A 428 4.78 8.23 -11.56
CA LEU A 428 5.23 6.93 -11.07
C LEU A 428 6.75 6.81 -11.12
N VAL A 429 7.33 6.26 -10.05
CA VAL A 429 8.75 5.93 -9.94
C VAL A 429 8.88 4.42 -9.86
N ARG A 430 9.62 3.83 -10.81
CA ARG A 430 9.95 2.40 -10.78
C ARG A 430 10.81 2.09 -9.56
N LEU A 431 10.46 1.04 -8.82
CA LEU A 431 11.23 0.57 -7.66
C LEU A 431 12.39 -0.33 -8.07
N GLU A 432 13.27 0.17 -8.96
CA GLU A 432 14.43 -0.61 -9.38
C GLU A 432 15.32 -0.93 -8.17
N LEU A 433 15.83 -2.17 -8.11
CA LEU A 433 16.58 -2.74 -7.00
C LEU A 433 15.80 -2.83 -5.68
N GLU A 434 14.48 -2.58 -5.67
CA GLU A 434 13.63 -2.53 -4.47
C GLU A 434 12.26 -3.17 -4.70
N GLN A 435 12.22 -4.24 -5.49
CA GLN A 435 10.97 -4.89 -5.88
C GLN A 435 10.32 -5.62 -4.70
N VAL A 436 11.09 -6.27 -3.84
CA VAL A 436 10.54 -6.94 -2.64
C VAL A 436 9.91 -5.95 -1.65
N PRO A 437 10.57 -4.82 -1.27
CA PRO A 437 9.93 -3.77 -0.49
C PRO A 437 8.64 -3.25 -1.13
N GLY A 438 8.63 -3.05 -2.45
CA GLY A 438 7.43 -2.66 -3.19
C GLY A 438 6.32 -3.71 -3.15
N VAL A 439 6.68 -5.00 -3.23
CA VAL A 439 5.73 -6.11 -3.12
C VAL A 439 5.08 -6.10 -1.75
N LEU A 440 5.87 -6.07 -0.67
CA LEU A 440 5.39 -6.04 0.71
C LEU A 440 4.52 -4.79 0.97
N ALA A 441 4.86 -3.64 0.39
CA ALA A 441 4.07 -2.40 0.48
C ALA A 441 2.71 -2.48 -0.24
N THR A 442 2.50 -3.50 -1.09
CA THR A 442 1.24 -3.77 -1.80
C THR A 442 0.48 -4.99 -1.27
N LEU A 443 0.98 -5.63 -0.22
CA LEU A 443 0.26 -6.66 0.52
C LEU A 443 -0.51 -6.01 1.69
N PRO A 444 -1.61 -6.64 2.18
CA PRO A 444 -2.42 -6.12 3.29
C PRO A 444 -1.72 -6.30 4.66
N LEU A 445 -0.50 -5.75 4.80
CA LEU A 445 0.36 -5.87 5.99
C LEU A 445 0.39 -4.59 6.84
N GLY A 446 -0.29 -3.53 6.41
CA GLY A 446 -0.21 -2.21 7.03
C GLY A 446 0.91 -1.31 6.47
N GLY A 447 1.42 -1.63 5.28
CA GLY A 447 2.52 -0.91 4.62
C GLY A 447 3.90 -1.35 5.10
N THR A 448 4.96 -0.80 4.51
CA THR A 448 6.36 -1.03 4.90
C THR A 448 6.96 0.25 5.48
N ARG A 449 8.06 0.14 6.24
CA ARG A 449 8.90 1.27 6.67
C ARG A 449 10.19 1.28 5.86
#